data_AF-A0A932T4M5-F1
#
_entry.id   AF-A0A932T4M5-F1
#
_cell.length_a   1.000
_cell.length_b   1.000
_cell.length_c   1.000
_cell.angle_alpha   90.00
_cell.angle_beta   90.00
_cell.angle_gamma   90.00
#
_symmetry.space_group_name_H-M   'P 1'
#
loop_
_entity.id
_entity.type
_entity.pdbx_description
1 polymer ?
#
loop_
_entity_poly.entity_id
_entity_poly.type
_entity_poly.pdbx_seq_one_letter_code
_entity_poly.pdbx_strand_id
1 'polypeptide(L)'
;PLQGEGGLSVGFVASKGVKNKDKLPHQRELVDKALKELQATLELTKGKNDILNVFSELNKKRSEVDSLSILAPDTGAYFTATIGKIVDSFTVIPSSMNDRETRNAIQSYTHMVSVKEALGQIRANLNGAFTNNTFAGKTQNSFILSLGAYNINKKKFKALSSEEMNNQFNAKYENADSTKKTFSMIEIAQEKATEGNFGVEPAIWFSSVTSSIDILRDIEVEFFKSIQTSIVNKLSSVNTYILIVIGILIFAVII
;
A
#
# COMPACT_ATOMS: atom_id res chain seq x y z
N PRO A 1 -7.81 -0.93 4.43
CA PRO A 1 -7.90 -1.62 5.74
C PRO A 1 -6.95 -2.80 5.88
N LEU A 2 -6.74 -3.56 4.80
CA LEU A 2 -5.87 -4.72 4.81
C LEU A 2 -4.40 -4.38 5.13
N GLN A 3 -3.90 -3.23 4.64
CA GLN A 3 -2.54 -2.76 4.93
C GLN A 3 -2.25 -2.62 6.43
N GLY A 4 -3.15 -2.01 7.21
CA GLY A 4 -2.92 -1.93 8.66
C GLY A 4 -3.35 -3.17 9.42
N GLU A 5 -4.25 -4.02 8.91
CA GLU A 5 -4.38 -5.36 9.48
C GLU A 5 -3.04 -6.11 9.39
N GLY A 6 -2.35 -6.03 8.24
CA GLY A 6 -1.02 -6.59 8.07
C GLY A 6 0.00 -5.99 9.04
N GLY A 7 0.05 -4.66 9.15
CA GLY A 7 0.95 -3.97 10.08
C GLY A 7 0.71 -4.33 11.55
N LEU A 8 -0.55 -4.34 11.99
CA LEU A 8 -0.91 -4.69 13.35
C LEU A 8 -0.63 -6.17 13.65
N SER A 9 -0.93 -7.06 12.70
CA SER A 9 -0.68 -8.51 12.83
C SER A 9 0.81 -8.81 12.94
N VAL A 10 1.66 -8.18 12.12
CA VAL A 10 3.12 -8.33 12.23
C VAL A 10 3.62 -7.88 13.60
N GLY A 11 3.15 -6.73 14.11
CA GLY A 11 3.53 -6.24 15.43
C GLY A 11 3.04 -7.12 16.57
N PHE A 12 1.83 -7.69 16.44
CA PHE A 12 1.26 -8.64 17.41
C PHE A 12 2.11 -9.91 17.47
N VAL A 13 2.40 -10.53 16.33
CA VAL A 13 3.23 -11.76 16.25
C VAL A 13 4.65 -11.49 16.75
N ALA A 14 5.30 -10.41 16.30
CA ALA A 14 6.67 -10.06 16.68
C ALA A 14 6.82 -9.81 18.18
N SER A 15 5.75 -9.37 18.85
CA SER A 15 5.72 -9.12 20.29
C SER A 15 5.14 -10.28 21.10
N LYS A 16 4.94 -11.45 20.48
CA LYS A 16 4.33 -12.64 21.12
C LYS A 16 2.96 -12.33 21.76
N GLY A 17 2.15 -11.55 21.05
CA GLY A 17 0.77 -11.23 21.43
C GLY A 17 0.59 -10.02 22.36
N VAL A 18 1.65 -9.24 22.61
CA VAL A 18 1.60 -8.10 23.54
C VAL A 18 1.18 -6.79 22.85
N LYS A 19 1.89 -6.37 21.79
CA LYS A 19 1.59 -5.13 21.06
C LYS A 19 0.38 -5.32 20.17
N ASN A 20 -0.41 -4.26 20.00
CA ASN A 20 -1.57 -4.18 19.09
C ASN A 20 -2.76 -5.10 19.42
N LYS A 21 -2.73 -5.83 20.55
CA LYS A 21 -3.81 -6.74 20.97
C LYS A 21 -5.18 -6.05 21.05
N ASP A 22 -5.19 -4.79 21.47
CA ASP A 22 -6.35 -3.91 21.60
C ASP A 22 -6.85 -3.37 20.24
N LYS A 23 -5.94 -3.12 19.30
CA LYS A 23 -6.25 -2.48 18.00
C LYS A 23 -6.62 -3.49 16.92
N LEU A 24 -6.05 -4.69 16.96
CA LEU A 24 -6.18 -5.70 15.90
C LEU A 24 -7.64 -6.15 15.67
N PRO A 25 -8.48 -6.40 16.71
CA PRO A 25 -9.88 -6.78 16.51
C PRO A 25 -10.66 -5.72 15.72
N HIS A 26 -10.55 -4.46 16.11
CA HIS A 26 -11.23 -3.36 15.41
C HIS A 26 -10.76 -3.22 13.96
N GLN A 27 -9.45 -3.38 13.71
CA GLN A 27 -8.93 -3.32 12.34
C GLN A 27 -9.48 -4.46 11.45
N ARG A 28 -9.71 -5.65 12.01
CA ARG A 28 -10.32 -6.79 11.29
C ARG A 28 -11.77 -6.51 10.94
N GLU A 29 -12.54 -5.87 11.82
CA GLU A 29 -13.92 -5.44 11.53
C GLU A 29 -13.97 -4.49 10.32
N LEU A 30 -13.01 -3.57 10.21
CA LEU A 30 -12.89 -2.68 9.05
C LEU A 30 -12.60 -3.45 7.75
N VAL A 31 -11.75 -4.48 7.81
CA VAL A 31 -11.49 -5.36 6.66
C VAL A 31 -12.73 -6.18 6.29
N ASP A 32 -13.42 -6.73 7.28
CA ASP A 32 -14.62 -7.57 7.06
C ASP A 32 -15.77 -6.76 6.47
N LYS A 33 -15.96 -5.52 6.94
CA LYS A 33 -16.93 -4.59 6.36
C LYS A 33 -16.60 -4.30 4.90
N ALA A 34 -15.34 -3.98 4.60
CA ALA A 34 -14.90 -3.73 3.23
C ALA A 34 -15.06 -4.96 2.32
N LEU A 35 -14.81 -6.17 2.82
CA LEU A 35 -15.03 -7.42 2.08
C LEU A 35 -16.51 -7.64 1.74
N LYS A 36 -17.42 -7.36 2.69
CA LYS A 36 -18.87 -7.45 2.45
C LYS A 36 -19.34 -6.45 1.40
N GLU A 37 -18.84 -5.21 1.44
CA GLU A 37 -19.15 -4.17 0.46
C GLU A 37 -18.65 -4.54 -0.95
N LEU A 38 -17.44 -5.12 -1.05
CA LEU A 38 -16.90 -5.64 -2.30
C LEU A 38 -17.77 -6.77 -2.86
N GLN A 39 -18.15 -7.73 -2.03
CA GLN A 39 -19.00 -8.85 -2.44
C GLN A 39 -20.35 -8.36 -2.99
N ALA A 40 -21.03 -7.48 -2.26
CA ALA A 40 -22.30 -6.90 -2.70
C ALA A 40 -22.16 -6.15 -4.04
N THR A 41 -21.05 -5.43 -4.22
CA THR A 41 -20.75 -4.72 -5.47
C THR A 41 -20.56 -5.69 -6.63
N LEU A 42 -19.81 -6.78 -6.45
CA LEU A 42 -19.58 -7.78 -7.49
C LEU A 42 -20.87 -8.50 -7.90
N GLU A 43 -21.74 -8.82 -6.92
CA GLU A 43 -23.05 -9.41 -7.16
C GLU A 43 -23.95 -8.50 -8.00
N LEU A 44 -24.02 -7.21 -7.66
CA LEU A 44 -24.81 -6.21 -8.40
C LEU A 44 -24.30 -5.99 -9.84
N THR A 45 -22.99 -6.09 -10.03
CA THR A 45 -22.32 -5.72 -11.27
C THR A 45 -22.08 -6.90 -12.20
N LYS A 46 -22.42 -8.13 -11.76
CA LYS A 46 -22.03 -9.40 -12.41
C LYS A 46 -20.53 -9.46 -12.71
N GLY A 47 -19.73 -8.83 -11.86
CA GLY A 47 -18.28 -8.86 -11.94
C GLY A 47 -17.74 -10.27 -11.74
N LYS A 48 -16.53 -10.55 -12.23
CA LYS A 48 -15.89 -11.84 -11.96
C LYS A 48 -15.53 -11.95 -10.47
N ASN A 49 -15.91 -13.07 -9.86
CA ASN A 49 -15.59 -13.39 -8.45
C ASN A 49 -14.10 -13.69 -8.21
N ASP A 50 -13.25 -13.64 -9.24
CA ASP A 50 -11.83 -14.00 -9.15
C ASP A 50 -11.05 -13.16 -8.12
N ILE A 51 -11.45 -11.90 -7.91
CA ILE A 51 -10.86 -11.04 -6.88
C ILE A 51 -11.16 -11.53 -5.46
N LEU A 52 -12.31 -12.17 -5.22
CA LEU A 52 -12.66 -12.70 -3.90
C LEU A 52 -11.75 -13.88 -3.52
N ASN A 53 -11.23 -14.62 -4.50
CA ASN A 53 -10.29 -15.72 -4.27
C ASN A 53 -8.98 -15.25 -3.63
N VAL A 54 -8.61 -13.97 -3.79
CA VAL A 54 -7.43 -13.38 -3.13
C VAL A 54 -7.57 -13.44 -1.59
N PHE A 55 -8.80 -13.48 -1.05
CA PHE A 55 -9.10 -13.51 0.39
C PHE A 55 -9.38 -14.90 0.96
N SER A 56 -9.32 -15.94 0.13
CA SER A 56 -9.65 -17.32 0.54
C SER A 56 -8.86 -17.79 1.77
N GLU A 57 -7.59 -17.39 1.89
CA GLU A 57 -6.71 -17.77 3.01
C GLU A 57 -6.75 -16.79 4.20
N LEU A 58 -7.51 -15.69 4.14
CA LEU A 58 -7.46 -14.61 5.14
C LEU A 58 -7.83 -15.11 6.55
N ASN A 59 -8.93 -15.86 6.67
CA ASN A 59 -9.38 -16.38 7.96
C ASN A 59 -8.38 -17.36 8.56
N LYS A 60 -7.83 -18.27 7.74
CA LYS A 60 -6.78 -19.19 8.18
C LYS A 60 -5.55 -18.43 8.67
N LYS A 61 -5.11 -17.40 7.94
CA LYS A 61 -3.97 -16.58 8.35
C LYS A 61 -4.23 -15.83 9.66
N ARG A 62 -5.44 -15.31 9.86
CA ARG A 62 -5.85 -14.69 11.13
C ARG A 62 -5.78 -15.68 12.30
N SER A 63 -6.24 -16.92 12.11
CA SER A 63 -6.11 -17.98 13.12
C SER A 63 -4.65 -18.32 13.45
N GLU A 64 -3.77 -18.36 12.45
CA GLU A 64 -2.33 -18.56 12.68
C GLU A 64 -1.71 -17.37 13.45
N VAL A 65 -2.12 -16.13 13.15
CA VAL A 65 -1.71 -14.93 13.90
C VAL A 65 -2.18 -15.00 15.35
N ASP A 66 -3.44 -15.37 15.59
CA ASP A 66 -4.04 -15.41 16.93
C ASP A 66 -3.41 -16.49 17.82
N SER A 67 -3.08 -17.63 17.23
CA SER A 67 -2.40 -18.74 17.90
C SER A 67 -0.87 -18.56 17.97
N LEU A 68 -0.33 -17.49 17.38
CA LEU A 68 1.11 -17.24 17.25
C LEU A 68 1.85 -18.40 16.55
N SER A 69 1.17 -19.14 15.68
CA SER A 69 1.73 -20.30 14.96
C SER A 69 2.44 -19.92 13.65
N ILE A 70 2.36 -18.65 13.25
CA ILE A 70 3.08 -18.08 12.11
C ILE A 70 4.16 -17.11 12.59
N LEU A 71 5.26 -17.01 11.86
CA LEU A 71 6.32 -16.05 12.16
C LEU A 71 5.96 -14.64 11.64
N ALA A 72 6.48 -13.61 12.31
CA ALA A 72 6.23 -12.22 11.91
C ALA A 72 6.67 -11.90 10.46
N PRO A 73 7.83 -12.39 9.96
CA PRO A 73 8.20 -12.22 8.56
C PRO A 73 7.21 -12.86 7.59
N ASP A 74 6.72 -14.07 7.89
CA ASP A 74 5.75 -14.79 7.04
C ASP A 74 4.38 -14.11 7.06
N THR A 75 4.00 -13.54 8.21
CA THR A 75 2.81 -12.70 8.33
C THR A 75 2.91 -11.50 7.41
N GLY A 76 4.02 -10.77 7.47
CA GLY A 76 4.27 -9.62 6.59
C GLY A 76 4.26 -10.01 5.12
N ALA A 77 4.92 -11.11 4.75
CA ALA A 77 4.98 -11.62 3.39
C ALA A 77 3.58 -11.96 2.85
N TYR A 78 2.72 -12.60 3.65
CA TYR A 78 1.35 -12.89 3.25
C TYR A 78 0.56 -11.63 2.93
N PHE A 79 0.55 -10.64 3.83
CA PHE A 79 -0.24 -9.42 3.63
C PHE A 79 0.29 -8.62 2.45
N THR A 80 1.61 -8.44 2.31
CA THR A 80 2.23 -7.79 1.15
C THR A 80 1.87 -8.49 -0.16
N ALA A 81 1.95 -9.82 -0.22
CA ALA A 81 1.58 -10.57 -1.42
C ALA A 81 0.09 -10.43 -1.76
N THR A 82 -0.77 -10.41 -0.74
CA THR A 82 -2.22 -10.23 -0.90
C THR A 82 -2.52 -8.83 -1.45
N ILE A 83 -1.92 -7.79 -0.85
CA ILE A 83 -2.02 -6.39 -1.31
C ILE A 83 -1.54 -6.24 -2.75
N GLY A 84 -0.42 -6.88 -3.12
CA GLY A 84 0.08 -6.89 -4.49
C GLY A 84 -0.96 -7.43 -5.49
N LYS A 85 -1.57 -8.60 -5.20
CA LYS A 85 -2.62 -9.19 -6.05
C LYS A 85 -3.84 -8.29 -6.20
N ILE A 86 -4.22 -7.59 -5.12
CA ILE A 86 -5.31 -6.60 -5.14
C ILE A 86 -4.97 -5.46 -6.08
N VAL A 87 -3.80 -4.84 -5.89
CA VAL A 87 -3.30 -3.73 -6.72
C VAL A 87 -3.23 -4.15 -8.19
N ASP A 88 -2.70 -5.33 -8.49
CA ASP A 88 -2.61 -5.87 -9.85
C ASP A 88 -3.99 -6.04 -10.50
N SER A 89 -5.01 -6.40 -9.72
CA SER A 89 -6.37 -6.57 -10.23
C SER A 89 -6.98 -5.26 -10.72
N PHE A 90 -6.53 -4.10 -10.21
CA PHE A 90 -6.96 -2.80 -10.71
C PHE A 90 -6.34 -2.42 -12.05
N THR A 91 -5.25 -3.06 -12.46
CA THR A 91 -4.61 -2.74 -13.75
C THR A 91 -5.48 -3.15 -14.94
N VAL A 92 -6.42 -4.07 -14.73
CA VAL A 92 -7.36 -4.58 -15.76
C VAL A 92 -8.57 -3.65 -15.94
N ILE A 93 -9.01 -2.98 -14.88
CA ILE A 93 -10.21 -2.12 -14.85
C ILE A 93 -10.19 -0.99 -15.90
N PRO A 94 -9.09 -0.25 -16.10
CA PRO A 94 -8.98 0.80 -17.09
C PRO A 94 -9.36 0.38 -18.52
N SER A 95 -9.11 -0.88 -18.89
CA SER A 95 -9.28 -1.35 -20.27
C SER A 95 -10.74 -1.39 -20.73
N SER A 96 -11.69 -1.40 -19.81
CA SER A 96 -13.14 -1.40 -20.08
C SER A 96 -13.83 -0.06 -19.80
N MET A 97 -13.06 0.99 -19.47
CA MET A 97 -13.60 2.34 -19.23
C MET A 97 -13.48 3.22 -20.47
N ASN A 98 -14.61 3.75 -20.95
CA ASN A 98 -14.63 4.71 -22.05
C ASN A 98 -14.25 6.13 -21.59
N ASP A 99 -14.66 6.52 -20.38
CA ASP A 99 -14.32 7.84 -19.81
C ASP A 99 -12.83 7.92 -19.48
N ARG A 100 -12.09 8.71 -20.29
CA ARG A 100 -10.64 8.83 -20.19
C ARG A 100 -10.19 9.44 -18.87
N GLU A 101 -10.93 10.41 -18.35
CA GLU A 101 -10.55 11.14 -17.14
C GLU A 101 -10.65 10.25 -15.91
N THR A 102 -11.79 9.58 -15.71
CA THR A 102 -12.03 8.62 -14.64
C THR A 102 -11.04 7.45 -14.74
N ARG A 103 -10.79 6.94 -15.95
CA ARG A 103 -9.77 5.91 -16.19
C ARG A 103 -8.39 6.35 -15.71
N ASN A 104 -7.93 7.54 -16.12
CA ASN A 104 -6.63 8.08 -15.72
C ASN A 104 -6.55 8.33 -14.21
N ALA A 105 -7.64 8.80 -13.60
CA ALA A 105 -7.71 9.03 -12.15
C ALA A 105 -7.54 7.71 -11.37
N ILE A 106 -8.18 6.63 -11.80
CA ILE A 106 -8.05 5.31 -11.16
C ILE A 106 -6.66 4.72 -11.37
N GLN A 107 -6.09 4.87 -12.58
CA GLN A 107 -4.73 4.40 -12.86
C GLN A 107 -3.70 5.15 -12.03
N SER A 108 -3.78 6.48 -11.98
CA SER A 108 -2.89 7.26 -11.12
C SER A 108 -3.03 6.87 -9.66
N TYR A 109 -4.25 6.65 -9.17
CA TYR A 109 -4.47 6.15 -7.80
C TYR A 109 -3.79 4.80 -7.54
N THR A 110 -3.95 3.85 -8.46
CA THR A 110 -3.32 2.52 -8.35
C THR A 110 -1.79 2.65 -8.28
N HIS A 111 -1.22 3.56 -9.07
CA HIS A 111 0.21 3.87 -9.00
C HIS A 111 0.61 4.55 -7.69
N MET A 112 -0.21 5.44 -7.12
CA MET A 112 0.04 6.04 -5.80
C MET A 112 0.07 4.97 -4.69
N VAL A 113 -0.91 4.07 -4.68
CA VAL A 113 -0.94 2.95 -3.72
C VAL A 113 0.32 2.08 -3.87
N SER A 114 0.75 1.83 -5.11
CA SER A 114 1.98 1.08 -5.39
C SER A 114 3.24 1.80 -4.92
N VAL A 115 3.29 3.14 -5.01
CA VAL A 115 4.37 3.98 -4.45
C VAL A 115 4.46 3.79 -2.94
N LYS A 116 3.32 3.86 -2.25
CA LYS A 116 3.25 3.68 -0.78
C LYS A 116 3.68 2.27 -0.36
N GLU A 117 3.19 1.24 -1.04
CA GLU A 117 3.56 -0.15 -0.76
C GLU A 117 5.05 -0.41 -0.98
N ALA A 118 5.60 0.06 -2.11
CA ALA A 118 7.03 -0.06 -2.40
C ALA A 118 7.89 0.64 -1.34
N LEU A 119 7.47 1.81 -0.85
CA LEU A 119 8.17 2.50 0.24
C LEU A 119 8.07 1.73 1.57
N GLY A 120 6.94 1.07 1.84
CA GLY A 120 6.79 0.14 2.96
C GLY A 120 7.77 -1.04 2.91
N GLN A 121 8.00 -1.60 1.73
CA GLN A 121 8.99 -2.66 1.52
C GLN A 121 10.43 -2.15 1.67
N ILE A 122 10.73 -0.96 1.12
CA ILE A 122 12.04 -0.29 1.32
C ILE A 122 12.29 -0.08 2.81
N ARG A 123 11.29 0.42 3.57
CA ARG A 123 11.36 0.55 5.03
C ARG A 123 11.81 -0.74 5.71
N ALA A 124 11.15 -1.87 5.40
CA ALA A 124 11.47 -3.16 6.01
C ALA A 124 12.89 -3.63 5.64
N ASN A 125 13.25 -3.60 4.35
CA ASN A 125 14.56 -4.03 3.87
C ASN A 125 15.70 -3.22 4.49
N LEU A 126 15.58 -1.89 4.48
CA LEU A 126 16.62 -1.00 5.00
C LEU A 126 16.64 -0.94 6.52
N ASN A 127 15.52 -1.20 7.22
CA ASN A 127 15.56 -1.34 8.67
C ASN A 127 16.43 -2.53 9.08
N GLY A 128 16.29 -3.67 8.38
CA GLY A 128 17.18 -4.81 8.58
C GLY A 128 18.64 -4.50 8.24
N ALA A 129 18.88 -3.82 7.12
CA ALA A 129 20.23 -3.46 6.69
C ALA A 129 20.93 -2.49 7.65
N PHE A 130 20.24 -1.44 8.10
CA PHE A 130 20.80 -0.46 9.03
C PHE A 130 21.00 -1.05 10.43
N THR A 131 20.11 -1.92 10.92
CA THR A 131 20.32 -2.62 12.19
C THR A 131 21.54 -3.52 12.16
N ASN A 132 21.76 -4.24 11.05
CA ASN A 132 22.91 -5.12 10.91
C ASN A 132 24.16 -4.40 10.40
N ASN A 133 24.02 -3.13 10.02
CA ASN A 133 25.03 -2.31 9.35
C ASN A 133 25.62 -2.94 8.07
N THR A 134 24.86 -3.85 7.45
CA THR A 134 25.17 -4.53 6.18
C THR A 134 23.89 -5.16 5.61
N PHE A 135 23.85 -5.42 4.30
CA PHE A 135 22.78 -6.23 3.70
C PHE A 135 23.00 -7.73 3.99
N ALA A 136 21.91 -8.47 4.19
CA ALA A 136 21.95 -9.88 4.53
C ALA A 136 21.29 -10.73 3.43
N GLY A 137 22.02 -11.74 2.93
CA GLY A 137 21.50 -12.65 1.91
C GLY A 137 20.96 -11.92 0.68
N LYS A 138 19.66 -12.03 0.43
CA LYS A 138 19.00 -11.43 -0.75
C LYS A 138 18.39 -10.04 -0.49
N THR A 139 18.56 -9.45 0.70
CA THR A 139 17.84 -8.20 1.06
C THR A 139 18.28 -7.00 0.23
N GLN A 140 19.53 -6.97 -0.26
CA GLN A 140 19.99 -5.94 -1.20
C GLN A 140 19.19 -6.00 -2.52
N ASN A 141 19.01 -7.20 -3.09
CA ASN A 141 18.23 -7.39 -4.32
C ASN A 141 16.77 -7.00 -4.10
N SER A 142 16.17 -7.42 -2.99
CA SER A 142 14.80 -7.02 -2.62
C SER A 142 14.67 -5.50 -2.50
N PHE A 143 15.63 -4.83 -1.86
CA PHE A 143 15.66 -3.37 -1.76
C PHE A 143 15.71 -2.70 -3.13
N ILE A 144 16.62 -3.13 -4.01
CA ILE A 144 16.76 -2.56 -5.37
C ILE A 144 15.48 -2.76 -6.18
N LEU A 145 14.85 -3.94 -6.09
CA LEU A 145 13.57 -4.22 -6.76
C LEU A 145 12.45 -3.30 -6.25
N SER A 146 12.33 -3.14 -4.93
CA SER A 146 11.32 -2.23 -4.34
C SER A 146 11.58 -0.77 -4.72
N LEU A 147 12.84 -0.33 -4.79
CA LEU A 147 13.19 1.03 -5.24
C LEU A 147 12.86 1.25 -6.72
N GLY A 148 13.11 0.26 -7.58
CA GLY A 148 12.69 0.29 -8.98
C GLY A 148 11.17 0.39 -9.12
N ALA A 149 10.43 -0.42 -8.35
CA ALA A 149 8.97 -0.38 -8.31
C ALA A 149 8.44 0.98 -7.85
N TYR A 150 9.04 1.56 -6.80
CA TYR A 150 8.71 2.91 -6.33
C TYR A 150 8.87 3.96 -7.45
N ASN A 151 10.04 3.99 -8.10
CA ASN A 151 10.35 5.00 -9.12
C ASN A 151 9.43 4.90 -10.35
N ILE A 152 9.18 3.67 -10.84
CA ILE A 152 8.31 3.46 -12.00
C ILE A 152 6.87 3.87 -11.68
N ASN A 153 6.34 3.47 -10.53
CA ASN A 153 4.97 3.83 -10.16
C ASN A 153 4.83 5.32 -9.88
N LYS A 154 5.81 5.96 -9.23
CA LYS A 154 5.81 7.42 -9.03
C LYS A 154 5.78 8.17 -10.35
N LYS A 155 6.57 7.76 -11.33
CA LYS A 155 6.56 8.35 -12.68
C LYS A 155 5.19 8.19 -13.35
N LYS A 156 4.59 7.00 -13.28
CA LYS A 156 3.27 6.74 -13.88
C LYS A 156 2.15 7.50 -13.17
N PHE A 157 2.20 7.60 -11.84
CA PHE A 157 1.29 8.44 -11.05
C PHE A 157 1.34 9.87 -11.59
N LYS A 158 2.53 10.50 -11.60
CA LYS A 158 2.69 11.89 -12.04
C LYS A 158 2.23 12.14 -13.47
N ALA A 159 2.40 11.15 -14.36
CA ALA A 159 2.00 11.25 -15.76
C ALA A 159 0.47 11.15 -15.98
N LEU A 160 -0.26 10.55 -15.04
CA LEU A 160 -1.69 10.25 -15.18
C LEU A 160 -2.58 11.08 -14.26
N SER A 161 -2.03 11.61 -13.16
CA SER A 161 -2.74 12.47 -12.22
C SER A 161 -3.05 13.84 -12.81
N SER A 162 -4.07 14.51 -12.25
CA SER A 162 -4.31 15.92 -12.58
C SER A 162 -3.15 16.81 -12.12
N GLU A 163 -3.07 18.01 -12.68
CA GLU A 163 -2.09 19.02 -12.28
C GLU A 163 -2.24 19.39 -10.79
N GLU A 164 -3.48 19.59 -10.34
CA GLU A 164 -3.79 19.88 -8.93
C GLU A 164 -3.22 18.80 -8.00
N MET A 165 -3.43 17.53 -8.32
CA MET A 165 -2.92 16.45 -7.49
C MET A 165 -1.40 16.32 -7.55
N ASN A 166 -0.79 16.57 -8.70
CA ASN A 166 0.67 16.63 -8.81
C ASN A 166 1.23 17.72 -7.89
N ASN A 167 0.59 18.88 -7.87
CA ASN A 167 0.98 19.99 -7.00
C ASN A 167 0.81 19.63 -5.52
N GLN A 168 -0.31 19.00 -5.14
CA GLN A 168 -0.51 18.50 -3.78
C GLN A 168 0.53 17.46 -3.37
N PHE A 169 0.82 16.49 -4.25
CA PHE A 169 1.84 15.47 -4.01
C PHE A 169 3.23 16.08 -3.84
N ASN A 170 3.62 17.01 -4.70
CA ASN A 170 4.91 17.68 -4.59
C ASN A 170 5.00 18.50 -3.29
N ALA A 171 3.96 19.28 -2.99
CA ALA A 171 3.93 20.16 -1.82
C ALA A 171 3.91 19.40 -0.50
N LYS A 172 3.04 18.38 -0.37
CA LYS A 172 2.87 17.62 0.87
C LYS A 172 3.93 16.54 1.05
N TYR A 173 4.29 15.82 -0.02
CA TYR A 173 5.15 14.64 0.06
C TYR A 173 6.59 14.91 -0.37
N GLU A 174 6.85 15.35 -1.61
CA GLU A 174 8.23 15.50 -2.10
C GLU A 174 9.02 16.57 -1.32
N ASN A 175 8.35 17.66 -0.96
CA ASN A 175 8.97 18.78 -0.26
C ASN A 175 9.06 18.60 1.25
N ALA A 176 8.40 17.59 1.82
CA ALA A 176 8.45 17.32 3.26
C ALA A 176 9.85 16.91 3.71
N ASP A 177 10.28 17.42 4.86
CA ASP A 177 11.60 17.13 5.42
C ASP A 177 11.78 15.64 5.74
N SER A 178 10.73 14.98 6.21
CA SER A 178 10.73 13.53 6.44
C SER A 178 11.02 12.74 5.16
N THR A 179 10.44 13.17 4.03
CA THR A 179 10.66 12.55 2.72
C THR A 179 12.07 12.80 2.21
N LYS A 180 12.55 14.05 2.26
CA LYS A 180 13.93 14.38 1.87
C LYS A 180 14.94 13.57 2.66
N LYS A 181 14.75 13.48 3.98
CA LYS A 181 15.61 12.69 4.88
C LYS A 181 15.52 11.19 4.60
N THR A 182 14.33 10.68 4.28
CA THR A 182 14.14 9.29 3.87
C THR A 182 14.94 8.99 2.61
N PHE A 183 14.85 9.83 1.57
CA PHE A 183 15.55 9.58 0.32
C PHE A 183 17.07 9.78 0.41
N SER A 184 17.57 10.66 1.28
CA SER A 184 19.02 10.74 1.54
C SER A 184 19.56 9.49 2.22
N MET A 185 18.80 8.86 3.13
CA MET A 185 19.20 7.58 3.72
C MET A 185 19.11 6.42 2.72
N ILE A 186 18.15 6.44 1.80
CA ILE A 186 18.07 5.48 0.68
C ILE A 186 19.31 5.61 -0.21
N GLU A 187 19.70 6.84 -0.54
CA GLU A 187 20.90 7.11 -1.35
C GLU A 187 22.17 6.56 -0.69
N ILE A 188 22.37 6.81 0.61
CA ILE A 188 23.47 6.22 1.40
C ILE A 188 23.47 4.68 1.31
N ALA A 189 22.29 4.05 1.40
CA ALA A 189 22.16 2.60 1.30
C ALA A 189 22.50 2.06 -0.11
N GLN A 190 22.22 2.84 -1.16
CA GLN A 190 22.61 2.48 -2.54
C GLN A 190 24.12 2.63 -2.75
N GLU A 191 24.71 3.74 -2.29
CA GLU A 191 26.14 4.02 -2.44
C GLU A 191 27.01 2.99 -1.72
N LYS A 192 26.61 2.61 -0.50
CA LYS A 192 27.35 1.68 0.36
C LYS A 192 26.82 0.25 0.32
N ALA A 193 26.12 -0.12 -0.75
CA ALA A 193 25.38 -1.38 -0.78
C ALA A 193 26.28 -2.61 -0.63
N THR A 194 27.54 -2.53 -1.07
CA THR A 194 28.55 -3.58 -0.95
C THR A 194 29.34 -3.53 0.36
N GLU A 195 29.67 -2.34 0.86
CA GLU A 195 30.51 -2.20 2.07
C GLU A 195 29.72 -2.29 3.38
N GLY A 196 28.42 -1.96 3.37
CA GLY A 196 27.68 -1.68 4.60
C GLY A 196 28.20 -0.40 5.26
N ASN A 197 28.30 -0.37 6.59
CA ASN A 197 28.82 0.80 7.31
C ASN A 197 28.08 2.10 6.93
N PHE A 198 26.75 2.01 6.92
CA PHE A 198 25.88 3.05 6.40
C PHE A 198 26.04 4.36 7.17
N GLY A 199 26.29 4.29 8.48
CA GLY A 199 26.32 5.47 9.36
C GLY A 199 24.91 6.06 9.57
N VAL A 200 23.88 5.23 9.40
CA VAL A 200 22.48 5.59 9.57
C VAL A 200 21.93 4.91 10.81
N GLU A 201 21.35 5.68 11.72
CA GLU A 201 20.71 5.13 12.91
C GLU A 201 19.35 4.49 12.55
N PRO A 202 19.10 3.21 12.89
CA PRO A 202 17.86 2.52 12.52
C PRO A 202 16.59 3.21 13.04
N ALA A 203 16.64 3.81 14.22
CA ALA A 203 15.49 4.54 14.79
C ALA A 203 15.16 5.81 13.99
N ILE A 204 16.19 6.53 13.53
CA ILE A 204 16.03 7.72 12.67
C ILE A 204 15.50 7.31 11.30
N TRP A 205 16.00 6.21 10.73
CA TRP A 205 15.46 5.64 9.49
C TRP A 205 13.97 5.35 9.64
N PHE A 206 13.63 4.50 10.62
CA PHE A 206 12.28 3.99 10.81
C PHE A 206 11.27 5.12 11.01
N SER A 207 11.61 6.11 11.83
CA SER A 207 10.75 7.28 12.07
C SER A 207 10.55 8.12 10.81
N SER A 208 11.63 8.46 10.10
CA SER A 208 11.55 9.32 8.89
C SER A 208 10.71 8.68 7.80
N VAL A 209 10.97 7.41 7.47
CA VAL A 209 10.23 6.71 6.41
C VAL A 209 8.78 6.41 6.82
N THR A 210 8.50 6.21 8.10
CA THR A 210 7.13 6.08 8.60
C THR A 210 6.35 7.38 8.42
N SER A 211 6.94 8.53 8.77
CA SER A 211 6.30 9.83 8.51
C SER A 211 6.07 10.08 7.01
N SER A 212 6.99 9.66 6.15
CA SER A 212 6.78 9.75 4.69
C SER A 212 5.63 8.87 4.20
N ILE A 213 5.48 7.65 4.74
CA ILE A 213 4.36 6.75 4.42
C ILE A 213 3.03 7.33 4.94
N ASP A 214 3.02 7.94 6.12
CA ASP A 214 1.82 8.59 6.67
C ASP A 214 1.36 9.75 5.77
N ILE A 215 2.28 10.56 5.26
CA ILE A 215 1.94 11.62 4.28
C ILE A 215 1.33 11.03 3.01
N LEU A 216 1.89 9.93 2.48
CA LEU A 216 1.32 9.25 1.31
C LEU A 216 -0.10 8.73 1.59
N ARG A 217 -0.34 8.18 2.78
CA ARG A 217 -1.68 7.75 3.21
C ARG A 217 -2.65 8.92 3.22
N ASP A 218 -2.26 10.06 3.78
CA ASP A 218 -3.16 11.21 3.89
C ASP A 218 -3.52 11.76 2.49
N ILE A 219 -2.54 11.84 1.57
CA ILE A 219 -2.77 12.21 0.16
C ILE A 219 -3.68 11.19 -0.54
N GLU A 220 -3.46 9.90 -0.31
CA GLU A 220 -4.25 8.82 -0.89
C GLU A 220 -5.72 8.88 -0.44
N VAL A 221 -6.00 9.18 0.82
CA VAL A 221 -7.36 9.36 1.35
C VAL A 221 -8.05 10.56 0.70
N GLU A 222 -7.36 11.70 0.58
CA GLU A 222 -7.90 12.88 -0.11
C GLU A 222 -8.17 12.59 -1.57
N PHE A 223 -7.24 11.92 -2.25
CA PHE A 223 -7.38 11.60 -3.65
C PHE A 223 -8.53 10.62 -3.90
N PHE A 224 -8.67 9.60 -3.06
CA PHE A 224 -9.79 8.66 -3.14
C PHE A 224 -11.15 9.39 -3.07
N LYS A 225 -11.31 10.31 -2.11
CA LYS A 225 -12.53 11.12 -1.95
C LYS A 225 -12.80 11.99 -3.18
N SER A 226 -11.76 12.56 -3.78
CA SER A 226 -11.87 13.35 -5.02
C SER A 226 -12.37 12.48 -6.19
N ILE A 227 -11.77 11.30 -6.41
CA ILE A 227 -12.22 10.34 -7.43
C ILE A 227 -13.69 9.98 -7.20
N GLN A 228 -14.06 9.64 -5.96
CA GLN A 228 -15.43 9.27 -5.61
C GLN A 228 -16.40 10.41 -5.94
N THR A 229 -16.06 11.65 -5.59
CA THR A 229 -16.90 12.82 -5.86
C THR A 229 -17.04 13.09 -7.35
N SER A 230 -15.94 13.07 -8.11
CA SER A 230 -15.97 13.24 -9.56
C SER A 230 -16.82 12.17 -10.25
N ILE A 231 -16.73 10.94 -9.77
CA ILE A 231 -17.53 9.82 -10.26
C ILE A 231 -19.02 10.01 -9.95
N VAL A 232 -19.39 10.39 -8.72
CA VAL A 232 -20.77 10.67 -8.30
C VAL A 232 -21.37 11.84 -9.08
N ASN A 233 -20.60 12.88 -9.36
CA ASN A 233 -21.09 14.01 -10.16
C ASN A 233 -21.32 13.63 -11.63
N LYS A 234 -20.53 12.67 -12.16
CA LYS A 234 -20.75 12.09 -13.49
C LYS A 234 -21.92 11.08 -13.53
N LEU A 235 -22.38 10.55 -12.39
CA LEU A 235 -23.44 9.54 -12.30
C LEU A 235 -24.85 10.01 -12.72
N SER A 236 -25.08 11.30 -13.01
CA SER A 236 -26.26 11.72 -13.79
C SER A 236 -26.24 11.15 -15.22
N SER A 237 -25.08 10.66 -15.65
CA SER A 237 -24.82 9.97 -16.91
C SER A 237 -23.81 8.82 -16.68
N VAL A 238 -24.29 7.58 -16.48
CA VAL A 238 -23.62 6.29 -16.85
C VAL A 238 -23.18 5.28 -15.75
N ASN A 239 -23.55 4.01 -16.03
CA ASN A 239 -23.04 2.64 -15.77
C ASN A 239 -22.53 2.11 -14.41
N THR A 240 -23.05 0.93 -14.10
CA THR A 240 -22.61 -0.19 -13.23
C THR A 240 -21.09 -0.40 -13.11
N TYR A 241 -20.29 -0.06 -14.13
CA TYR A 241 -18.83 -0.23 -14.13
C TYR A 241 -18.12 0.66 -13.10
N ILE A 242 -18.68 1.83 -12.81
CA ILE A 242 -18.21 2.77 -11.79
C ILE A 242 -18.31 2.18 -10.37
N LEU A 243 -19.34 1.36 -10.11
CA LEU A 243 -19.55 0.74 -8.80
C LEU A 243 -18.45 -0.27 -8.49
N ILE A 244 -17.99 -1.05 -9.49
CA ILE A 244 -16.87 -1.98 -9.36
C ILE A 244 -15.61 -1.23 -8.91
N VAL A 245 -15.31 -0.09 -9.52
CA VAL A 245 -14.15 0.72 -9.16
C VAL A 245 -14.24 1.20 -7.71
N ILE A 246 -15.40 1.72 -7.31
CA ILE A 246 -15.63 2.18 -5.93
C ILE A 246 -15.43 1.01 -4.95
N GLY A 247 -16.02 -0.16 -5.23
CA GLY A 247 -15.91 -1.34 -4.36
C GLY A 247 -14.47 -1.85 -4.21
N ILE A 248 -13.67 -1.81 -5.27
CA ILE A 248 -12.27 -2.24 -5.21
C ILE A 248 -11.40 -1.13 -4.58
N LEU A 249 -11.63 0.16 -4.84
CA LEU A 249 -10.88 1.25 -4.19
C LEU A 249 -11.11 1.31 -2.66
N ILE A 250 -12.34 1.05 -2.21
CA ILE A 250 -12.70 0.78 -0.80
C ILE A 250 -11.84 -0.37 -0.24
N PHE A 251 -11.66 -1.40 -1.06
CA PHE A 251 -10.91 -2.60 -0.73
C PHE A 251 -9.41 -2.32 -0.49
N ALA A 252 -8.77 -1.51 -1.35
CA ALA A 252 -7.33 -1.26 -1.28
C ALA A 252 -6.88 -0.36 -0.11
N VAL A 253 -7.71 0.58 0.37
CA VAL A 253 -7.16 1.81 0.96
C VAL A 253 -7.68 2.25 2.33
N ILE A 254 -8.81 1.76 2.85
CA ILE A 254 -9.35 2.33 4.12
C ILE A 254 -8.48 2.04 5.35
N ILE A 255 -7.49 2.89 5.65
CA ILE A 255 -7.07 3.29 7.01
C ILE A 255 -6.85 4.80 6.95
#